data_AF-A0A2E6YEU4-F1
#
_entry.id   AF-A0A2E6YEU4-F1
#
_cell.length_a   1.000
_cell.length_b   1.000
_cell.length_c   1.000
_cell.angle_alpha   90.00
_cell.angle_beta   90.00
_cell.angle_gamma   90.00
#
_symmetry.space_group_name_H-M   'P 1'
#
loop_
_entity.id
_entity.type
_entity.pdbx_description
1 polymer ?
#
loop_
_entity_poly.entity_id
_entity_poly.type
_entity_poly.pdbx_seq_one_letter_code
_entity_poly.pdbx_strand_id
1 'polypeptide(L)'
;MSILSNQKINIEKSQKIFNDLVKGKVINELIYDPKTDALVINDLFSEVRDNLEQYKLQYQMNGMELVEKAKYFYLIDKSKNSETKQPIKTKVYASMILLVRFVMSDGGKVFDYLKNINYGVSVKDLDGIEDNPNYLHILKTAKIDKAKNILKYLYEKNILLKTSKDRYILSDSGNAIIQDIINGNN
;
A
#
# COMPACT_ATOMS: atom_id res chain seq x y z
N MET A 1 15.07 14.70 -36.71
CA MET A 1 15.90 13.76 -35.91
C MET A 1 15.22 13.61 -34.55
N SER A 2 14.25 12.71 -34.44
CA SER A 2 14.39 11.33 -33.92
C SER A 2 14.76 11.31 -32.43
N ILE A 3 13.77 11.14 -31.54
CA ILE A 3 13.64 10.01 -30.60
C ILE A 3 12.15 9.84 -30.25
N LEU A 4 11.35 9.18 -31.09
CA LEU A 4 10.13 8.54 -30.59
C LEU A 4 10.57 7.13 -30.21
N SER A 5 10.87 6.94 -28.92
CA SER A 5 11.26 5.64 -28.41
C SER A 5 10.20 4.60 -28.77
N ASN A 6 10.64 3.48 -29.34
CA ASN A 6 9.86 2.25 -29.53
C ASN A 6 9.50 1.63 -28.16
N GLN A 7 8.75 2.35 -27.34
CA GLN A 7 8.22 1.89 -26.07
C GLN A 7 6.97 1.07 -26.35
N LYS A 8 7.15 -0.25 -26.41
CA LYS A 8 6.07 -1.21 -26.64
C LYS A 8 5.43 -1.54 -25.29
N ILE A 9 4.35 -0.81 -24.97
CA ILE A 9 3.49 -1.11 -23.80
C ILE A 9 3.05 -2.57 -23.86
N ASN A 10 3.22 -3.29 -22.75
CA ASN A 10 2.67 -4.62 -22.60
C ASN A 10 1.19 -4.52 -22.22
N ILE A 11 0.31 -4.92 -23.15
CA ILE A 11 -1.14 -4.77 -22.99
C ILE A 11 -1.69 -5.55 -21.79
N GLU A 12 -1.18 -6.75 -21.52
CA GLU A 12 -1.62 -7.56 -20.37
C GLU A 12 -1.24 -6.89 -19.04
N LYS A 13 0.01 -6.40 -18.94
CA LYS A 13 0.46 -5.63 -17.77
C LYS A 13 -0.34 -4.35 -17.61
N SER A 14 -0.59 -3.63 -18.70
CA SER A 14 -1.39 -2.39 -18.71
C SER A 14 -2.81 -2.60 -18.19
N GLN A 15 -3.49 -3.67 -18.63
CA GLN A 15 -4.81 -4.02 -18.14
C GLN A 15 -4.80 -4.32 -16.62
N LYS A 16 -3.78 -5.04 -16.15
CA LYS A 16 -3.62 -5.34 -14.71
C LYS A 16 -3.35 -4.08 -13.89
N ILE A 17 -2.44 -3.22 -14.36
CA ILE A 17 -2.10 -1.92 -13.76
C ILE A 17 -3.36 -1.07 -13.64
N PHE A 18 -4.14 -0.96 -14.72
CA PHE A 18 -5.42 -0.26 -14.71
C PHE A 18 -6.35 -0.80 -13.63
N ASN A 19 -6.61 -2.12 -13.65
CA ASN A 19 -7.53 -2.75 -12.70
C ASN A 19 -7.13 -2.59 -11.24
N ASP A 20 -5.83 -2.63 -10.94
CA ASP A 20 -5.31 -2.44 -9.59
C ASP A 20 -5.40 -0.97 -9.15
N LEU A 21 -4.96 -0.04 -9.99
CA LEU A 21 -4.95 1.39 -9.67
C LEU A 21 -6.36 1.98 -9.50
N VAL A 22 -7.33 1.64 -10.36
CA VAL A 22 -8.71 2.15 -10.22
C VAL A 22 -9.42 1.62 -8.98
N LYS A 23 -8.99 0.47 -8.45
CA LYS A 23 -9.45 -0.08 -7.16
C LYS A 23 -8.72 0.56 -5.97
N GLY A 24 -7.86 1.55 -6.21
CA GLY A 24 -7.08 2.27 -5.22
C GLY A 24 -5.97 1.42 -4.62
N LYS A 25 -5.48 0.39 -5.34
CA LYS A 25 -4.25 -0.30 -4.95
C LYS A 25 -3.03 0.50 -5.38
N VAL A 26 -1.91 0.24 -4.72
CA VAL A 26 -0.62 0.84 -5.04
C VAL A 26 0.22 -0.14 -5.87
N ILE A 27 1.00 0.38 -6.81
CA ILE A 27 2.03 -0.37 -7.54
C ILE A 27 3.37 -0.06 -6.89
N ASN A 28 3.88 -0.95 -6.03
CA ASN A 28 5.17 -0.79 -5.35
C ASN A 28 6.33 -1.31 -6.22
N GLU A 29 7.53 -0.78 -5.98
CA GLU A 29 8.80 -1.23 -6.59
C GLU A 29 9.10 -2.68 -6.24
N LEU A 30 8.92 -3.06 -4.98
CA LEU A 30 9.18 -4.41 -4.49
C LEU A 30 7.88 -5.15 -4.17
N ILE A 31 7.87 -6.44 -4.52
CA ILE A 31 6.85 -7.41 -4.13
C ILE A 31 7.52 -8.63 -3.53
N TYR A 32 6.77 -9.38 -2.72
CA TYR A 32 7.24 -10.65 -2.20
C TYR A 32 6.99 -11.77 -3.22
N ASP A 33 8.05 -12.52 -3.57
CA ASP A 33 7.96 -13.73 -4.39
C ASP A 33 8.02 -14.98 -3.48
N PRO A 34 6.94 -15.76 -3.40
CA PRO A 34 6.92 -16.99 -2.60
C PRO A 34 7.83 -18.10 -3.15
N LYS A 35 8.24 -18.05 -4.42
CA LYS A 35 9.12 -19.08 -5.01
C LYS A 35 10.57 -18.93 -4.54
N THR A 36 11.03 -17.69 -4.41
CA THR A 36 12.40 -17.37 -3.96
C THR A 36 12.47 -16.99 -2.49
N ASP A 37 11.33 -16.89 -1.80
CA ASP A 37 11.20 -16.39 -0.43
C ASP A 37 11.91 -15.03 -0.23
N ALA A 38 11.75 -14.12 -1.19
CA ALA A 38 12.49 -12.86 -1.23
C ALA A 38 11.65 -11.70 -1.76
N LEU A 39 12.11 -10.47 -1.51
CA LEU A 39 11.59 -9.28 -2.17
C LEU A 39 12.26 -9.13 -3.54
N VAL A 40 11.46 -8.98 -4.59
CA VAL A 40 11.90 -8.85 -5.98
C VAL A 40 11.26 -7.62 -6.62
N ILE A 41 11.86 -7.14 -7.70
CA ILE A 41 11.31 -6.02 -8.47
C ILE A 41 9.96 -6.43 -9.06
N ASN A 42 8.98 -5.56 -8.91
CA ASN A 42 7.66 -5.73 -9.45
C ASN A 42 7.65 -5.38 -10.94
N ASP A 43 7.41 -6.38 -11.77
CA ASP A 43 7.23 -6.25 -13.22
C ASP A 43 6.23 -5.18 -13.67
N LEU A 44 5.21 -4.88 -12.86
CA LEU A 44 4.24 -3.82 -13.13
C LEU A 44 4.83 -2.43 -12.82
N PHE A 45 5.70 -2.33 -11.83
CA PHE A 45 6.40 -1.08 -11.52
C PHE A 45 7.36 -0.72 -12.65
N SER A 46 8.15 -1.67 -13.14
CA SER A 46 9.05 -1.46 -14.29
C SER A 46 8.27 -1.04 -15.53
N GLU A 47 7.15 -1.70 -15.84
CA GLU A 47 6.28 -1.33 -16.96
C GLU A 47 5.78 0.12 -16.89
N VAL A 48 5.30 0.55 -15.71
CA VAL A 48 4.86 1.95 -15.51
C VAL A 48 6.04 2.89 -15.60
N ARG A 49 7.19 2.54 -15.01
CA ARG A 49 8.38 3.39 -15.00
C ARG A 49 8.92 3.62 -16.41
N ASP A 50 8.97 2.57 -17.21
CA ASP A 50 9.50 2.62 -18.57
C ASP A 50 8.54 3.36 -19.52
N ASN A 51 7.22 3.33 -19.29
CA ASN A 51 6.21 3.94 -20.15
C ASN A 51 5.41 5.06 -19.42
N LEU A 52 6.09 5.78 -18.53
CA LEU A 52 5.47 6.66 -17.55
C LEU A 52 4.57 7.74 -18.17
N GLU A 53 5.05 8.39 -19.23
CA GLU A 53 4.32 9.49 -19.87
C GLU A 53 3.03 8.99 -20.55
N GLN A 54 3.05 7.78 -21.11
CA GLN A 54 1.88 7.15 -21.71
C GLN A 54 0.84 6.79 -20.64
N TYR A 55 1.26 6.25 -19.50
CA TYR A 55 0.34 5.98 -18.39
C TYR A 55 -0.21 7.28 -17.77
N LYS A 56 0.63 8.31 -17.55
CA LYS A 56 0.18 9.63 -17.08
C LYS A 56 -0.90 10.20 -18.00
N LEU A 57 -0.65 10.19 -19.31
CA LEU A 57 -1.60 10.66 -20.32
C LEU A 57 -2.90 9.83 -20.29
N GLN A 58 -2.81 8.49 -20.24
CA GLN A 58 -3.97 7.61 -20.16
C GLN A 58 -4.88 7.96 -18.97
N TYR A 59 -4.32 8.10 -17.76
CA TYR A 59 -5.10 8.42 -16.57
C TYR A 59 -5.63 9.86 -16.60
N GLN A 60 -4.84 10.81 -17.09
CA GLN A 60 -5.26 12.20 -17.25
C GLN A 60 -6.48 12.33 -18.16
N MET A 61 -6.52 11.60 -19.27
CA MET A 61 -7.68 11.57 -20.18
C MET A 61 -8.96 11.03 -19.52
N ASN A 62 -8.84 10.32 -18.40
CA ASN A 62 -9.96 9.79 -17.62
C ASN A 62 -10.26 10.64 -16.36
N GLY A 63 -9.73 11.86 -16.26
CA GLY A 63 -9.94 12.73 -15.10
C GLY A 63 -9.19 12.26 -13.83
N MET A 64 -8.18 11.41 -13.98
CA MET A 64 -7.37 10.88 -12.89
C MET A 64 -5.92 11.36 -13.00
N GLU A 65 -5.20 11.33 -11.90
CA GLU A 65 -3.78 11.65 -11.83
C GLU A 65 -3.02 10.42 -11.34
N LEU A 66 -2.11 9.94 -12.18
CA LEU A 66 -1.11 8.97 -11.76
C LEU A 66 -0.02 9.70 -11.00
N VAL A 67 0.03 9.50 -9.69
CA VAL A 67 1.08 10.05 -8.86
C VAL A 67 2.26 9.11 -8.85
N GLU A 68 3.40 9.65 -9.28
CA GLU A 68 4.70 9.00 -9.21
C GLU A 68 5.39 9.35 -7.89
N LYS A 69 5.88 8.32 -7.21
CA LYS A 69 6.84 8.41 -6.11
C LYS A 69 8.05 7.56 -6.48
N ALA A 70 9.16 7.79 -5.79
CA ALA A 70 10.43 7.11 -6.12
C ALA A 70 10.32 5.58 -6.18
N LYS A 71 9.48 4.98 -5.31
CA LYS A 71 9.35 3.52 -5.16
C LYS A 71 7.93 2.98 -5.30
N TYR A 72 6.97 3.81 -5.69
CA TYR A 72 5.60 3.36 -5.89
C TYR A 72 4.78 4.34 -6.72
N PHE A 73 3.68 3.83 -7.28
CA PHE A 73 2.69 4.61 -8.02
C PHE A 73 1.30 4.40 -7.43
N TYR A 74 0.49 5.46 -7.41
CA TYR A 74 -0.92 5.37 -7.02
C TYR A 74 -1.76 6.36 -7.81
N LEU A 75 -3.08 6.16 -7.80
CA LEU A 75 -4.01 6.93 -8.60
C LEU A 75 -4.86 7.86 -7.72
N ILE A 76 -4.97 9.12 -8.11
CA ILE A 76 -5.90 10.09 -7.53
C ILE A 76 -6.97 10.39 -8.56
N ASP A 77 -8.24 10.16 -8.20
CA ASP A 77 -9.37 10.61 -9.01
C ASP A 77 -9.60 12.11 -8.77
N LYS A 78 -9.32 12.98 -9.75
CA LYS A 78 -9.48 14.45 -9.58
C LYS A 78 -10.93 14.88 -9.52
N SER A 79 -11.86 14.10 -10.08
CA SER A 79 -13.30 14.39 -10.05
C SER A 79 -13.91 14.18 -8.66
N LYS A 80 -13.29 13.34 -7.81
CA LYS A 80 -13.76 13.13 -6.43
C LYS A 80 -13.38 14.31 -5.55
N ASN A 81 -14.41 14.89 -4.92
CA ASN A 81 -14.26 15.94 -3.91
C ASN A 81 -13.48 15.43 -2.68
N SER A 82 -12.92 16.38 -1.92
CA SER A 82 -12.16 16.12 -0.69
C SER A 82 -12.92 15.23 0.30
N GLU A 83 -14.24 15.38 0.39
CA GLU A 83 -15.13 14.59 1.26
C GLU A 83 -15.11 13.08 0.97
N THR A 84 -14.85 12.67 -0.28
CA THR A 84 -14.75 11.23 -0.63
C THR A 84 -13.33 10.69 -0.42
N LYS A 85 -12.31 11.54 -0.61
CA LYS A 85 -10.89 11.15 -0.47
C LYS A 85 -10.47 11.05 0.99
N GLN A 86 -10.92 11.98 1.83
CA GLN A 86 -10.57 12.05 3.25
C GLN A 86 -10.89 10.73 3.99
N PRO A 87 -12.09 10.13 3.88
CA PRO A 87 -12.40 8.88 4.56
C PRO A 87 -11.47 7.72 4.19
N ILE A 88 -11.06 7.61 2.92
CA ILE A 88 -10.13 6.56 2.46
C ILE A 88 -8.75 6.79 3.07
N LYS A 89 -8.25 8.03 3.02
CA LYS A 89 -6.99 8.43 3.64
C LYS A 89 -7.03 8.16 5.14
N THR A 90 -8.04 8.65 5.85
CA THR A 90 -8.25 8.42 7.28
C THR A 90 -8.26 6.93 7.62
N LYS A 91 -8.95 6.11 6.82
CA LYS A 91 -8.99 4.65 7.04
C LYS A 91 -7.61 4.00 6.90
N VAL A 92 -6.84 4.35 5.87
CA VAL A 92 -5.47 3.85 5.70
C VAL A 92 -4.57 4.30 6.85
N TYR A 93 -4.57 5.58 7.19
CA TYR A 93 -3.72 6.14 8.23
C TYR A 93 -4.06 5.57 9.61
N ALA A 94 -5.35 5.51 9.98
CA ALA A 94 -5.78 4.90 11.24
C ALA A 94 -5.39 3.42 11.32
N SER A 95 -5.55 2.68 10.23
CA SER A 95 -5.12 1.27 10.14
C SER A 95 -3.61 1.12 10.35
N MET A 96 -2.80 2.05 9.80
CA MET A 96 -1.35 2.02 9.96
C MET A 96 -0.88 2.44 11.35
N ILE A 97 -1.52 3.43 11.95
CA ILE A 97 -1.26 3.83 13.34
C ILE A 97 -1.54 2.66 14.28
N LEU A 98 -2.65 1.94 14.10
CA LEU A 98 -2.96 0.76 14.91
C LEU A 98 -1.86 -0.30 14.77
N LEU A 99 -1.47 -0.64 13.54
CA LEU A 99 -0.46 -1.68 13.30
C LEU A 99 0.89 -1.31 13.93
N VAL A 100 1.34 -0.07 13.76
CA VAL A 100 2.61 0.41 14.31
C VAL A 100 2.57 0.42 15.83
N ARG A 101 1.49 0.96 16.43
CA ARG A 101 1.32 0.98 17.89
C ARG A 101 1.29 -0.43 18.46
N PHE A 102 0.55 -1.35 17.84
CA PHE A 102 0.52 -2.75 18.26
C PHE A 102 1.92 -3.38 18.26
N VAL A 103 2.67 -3.25 17.17
CA VAL A 103 4.00 -3.86 17.05
C VAL A 103 4.99 -3.28 18.06
N MET A 104 4.99 -1.95 18.22
CA MET A 104 6.00 -1.26 19.01
C MET A 104 5.68 -1.22 20.50
N SER A 105 4.44 -0.91 20.85
CA SER A 105 4.02 -0.75 22.26
C SER A 105 3.67 -2.09 22.90
N ASP A 106 2.77 -2.86 22.30
CA ASP A 106 2.28 -4.11 22.93
C ASP A 106 3.20 -5.30 22.61
N GLY A 107 3.72 -5.35 21.38
CA GLY A 107 4.66 -6.38 20.95
C GLY A 107 6.10 -6.17 21.42
N GLY A 108 6.43 -4.98 21.92
CA GLY A 108 7.79 -4.60 22.35
C GLY A 108 8.84 -4.77 21.24
N LYS A 109 8.45 -4.63 19.96
CA LYS A 109 9.34 -4.80 18.81
C LYS A 109 9.80 -3.46 18.25
N VAL A 110 10.95 -3.48 17.57
CA VAL A 110 11.41 -2.32 16.80
C VAL A 110 10.65 -2.21 15.47
N PHE A 111 10.60 -1.01 14.89
CA PHE A 111 9.89 -0.77 13.62
C PHE A 111 10.33 -1.69 12.47
N ASP A 112 11.62 -2.02 12.39
CA ASP A 112 12.16 -2.91 11.35
C ASP A 112 11.59 -4.33 11.38
N TYR A 113 10.92 -4.71 12.48
CA TYR A 113 10.14 -5.94 12.56
C TYR A 113 9.07 -6.04 11.46
N LEU A 114 8.47 -4.89 11.09
CA LEU A 114 7.48 -4.80 10.01
C LEU A 114 8.09 -4.82 8.60
N LYS A 115 9.41 -4.72 8.45
CA LYS A 115 10.10 -4.77 7.15
C LYS A 115 10.72 -6.13 6.86
N ASN A 116 10.89 -6.97 7.87
CA ASN A 116 11.62 -8.21 7.77
C ASN A 116 10.69 -9.37 7.35
N ILE A 117 11.01 -10.02 6.23
CA ILE A 117 10.26 -11.14 5.65
C ILE A 117 10.05 -12.34 6.60
N ASN A 118 10.91 -12.49 7.61
CA ASN A 118 10.85 -13.59 8.58
C ASN A 118 10.01 -13.28 9.83
N TYR A 119 9.67 -12.01 10.04
CA TYR A 119 8.99 -11.56 11.25
C TYR A 119 7.57 -11.14 10.93
N GLY A 120 7.33 -9.86 10.63
CA GLY A 120 6.01 -9.35 10.29
C GLY A 120 4.91 -9.68 11.30
N VAL A 121 3.68 -9.33 10.95
CA VAL A 121 2.51 -9.52 11.82
C VAL A 121 1.59 -10.57 11.20
N SER A 122 1.12 -11.53 11.98
CA SER A 122 0.09 -12.48 11.56
C SER A 122 -1.31 -12.00 11.97
N VAL A 123 -2.35 -12.59 11.38
CA VAL A 123 -3.73 -12.34 11.83
C VAL A 123 -3.92 -12.69 13.31
N LYS A 124 -3.30 -13.78 13.78
CA LYS A 124 -3.40 -14.25 15.17
C LYS A 124 -2.76 -13.28 16.16
N ASP A 125 -1.72 -12.56 15.73
CA ASP A 125 -1.08 -11.57 16.58
C ASP A 125 -2.06 -10.45 16.96
N LEU A 126 -3.09 -10.19 16.13
CA LEU A 126 -4.08 -9.15 16.36
C LEU A 126 -5.33 -9.63 17.12
N ASP A 127 -5.38 -10.89 17.58
CA ASP A 127 -6.53 -11.41 18.32
C ASP A 127 -6.68 -10.69 19.67
N GLY A 128 -7.90 -10.26 20.00
CA GLY A 128 -8.21 -9.60 21.28
C GLY A 128 -7.83 -8.11 21.35
N ILE A 129 -7.30 -7.52 20.28
CA ILE A 129 -6.99 -6.07 20.24
C ILE A 129 -8.27 -5.24 20.36
N GLU A 130 -9.39 -5.72 19.83
CA GLU A 130 -10.70 -5.07 19.95
C GLU A 130 -11.18 -4.91 21.40
N ASP A 131 -10.69 -5.71 22.34
CA ASP A 131 -11.06 -5.61 23.75
C ASP A 131 -10.24 -4.55 24.50
N ASN A 132 -9.16 -4.04 23.89
CA ASN A 132 -8.31 -3.03 24.49
C ASN A 132 -8.85 -1.61 24.19
N PRO A 133 -9.23 -0.83 25.23
CA PRO A 133 -9.80 0.51 25.07
C PRO A 133 -8.91 1.48 24.28
N ASN A 134 -7.59 1.27 24.30
CA ASN A 134 -6.61 2.11 23.60
C ASN A 134 -6.69 1.97 22.08
N TYR A 135 -7.34 0.93 21.54
CA TYR A 135 -7.49 0.72 20.10
C TYR A 135 -8.90 0.92 19.59
N LEU A 136 -9.91 0.89 20.48
CA LEU A 136 -11.31 1.09 20.11
C LEU A 136 -11.56 2.39 19.35
N HIS A 137 -10.92 3.49 19.76
CA HIS A 137 -11.06 4.76 19.06
C HIS A 137 -10.44 4.71 17.66
N ILE A 138 -9.28 4.06 17.49
CA ILE A 138 -8.60 3.93 16.20
C ILE A 138 -9.43 3.06 15.25
N LEU A 139 -9.96 1.93 15.73
CA LEU A 139 -10.82 1.03 14.98
C LEU A 139 -12.09 1.74 14.48
N LYS A 140 -12.73 2.52 15.36
CA LYS A 140 -13.89 3.36 15.01
C LYS A 140 -13.52 4.39 13.94
N THR A 141 -12.40 5.10 14.09
CA THR A 141 -11.90 6.05 13.09
C THR A 141 -11.62 5.39 11.74
N ALA A 142 -11.07 4.18 11.74
CA ALA A 142 -10.82 3.39 10.53
C ALA A 142 -12.11 2.79 9.92
N LYS A 143 -13.25 2.85 10.62
CA LYS A 143 -14.47 2.11 10.25
C LYS A 143 -14.16 0.62 10.02
N ILE A 144 -13.40 0.03 10.94
CA ILE A 144 -13.06 -1.39 10.96
C ILE A 144 -13.54 -1.97 12.29
N ASP A 145 -14.29 -3.04 12.20
CA ASP A 145 -14.95 -3.76 13.29
C ASP A 145 -13.99 -4.70 14.04
N LYS A 146 -13.11 -5.40 13.32
CA LYS A 146 -12.17 -6.37 13.89
C LYS A 146 -10.75 -6.03 13.50
N ALA A 147 -9.80 -6.06 14.44
CA ALA A 147 -8.41 -5.69 14.19
C ALA A 147 -7.78 -6.52 13.05
N LYS A 148 -8.08 -7.82 12.96
CA LYS A 148 -7.65 -8.66 11.83
C LYS A 148 -8.03 -8.16 10.43
N ASN A 149 -9.14 -7.42 10.30
CA ASN A 149 -9.58 -6.86 9.03
C ASN A 149 -8.65 -5.73 8.56
N ILE A 150 -7.83 -5.15 9.44
CA ILE A 150 -6.80 -4.17 9.07
C ILE A 150 -5.75 -4.79 8.15
N LEU A 151 -5.20 -5.96 8.51
CA LEU A 151 -4.18 -6.62 7.68
C LEU A 151 -4.73 -6.95 6.30
N LYS A 152 -5.96 -7.49 6.25
CA LYS A 152 -6.66 -7.77 5.00
C LYS A 152 -6.86 -6.52 4.17
N TYR A 153 -7.41 -5.46 4.76
CA TYR A 153 -7.68 -4.19 4.07
C TYR A 153 -6.41 -3.58 3.46
N LEU A 154 -5.32 -3.51 4.22
CA LEU A 154 -4.06 -2.93 3.75
C LEU A 154 -3.36 -3.81 2.71
N TYR A 155 -3.43 -5.12 2.87
CA TYR A 155 -2.92 -6.08 1.88
C TYR A 155 -3.68 -5.98 0.56
N GLU A 156 -5.02 -5.87 0.59
CA GLU A 156 -5.83 -5.66 -0.61
C GLU A 156 -5.48 -4.38 -1.37
N LYS A 157 -4.89 -3.39 -0.67
CA LYS A 157 -4.41 -2.12 -1.24
C LYS A 157 -2.93 -2.16 -1.64
N ASN A 158 -2.26 -3.29 -1.49
CA ASN A 158 -0.80 -3.45 -1.66
C ASN A 158 0.03 -2.53 -0.73
N ILE A 159 -0.52 -2.12 0.41
CA ILE A 159 0.20 -1.34 1.44
C ILE A 159 0.97 -2.29 2.37
N LEU A 160 0.49 -3.52 2.51
CA LEU A 160 1.22 -4.64 3.07
C LEU A 160 1.53 -5.67 1.98
N LEU A 161 2.62 -6.41 2.15
CA LEU A 161 2.94 -7.64 1.44
C LEU A 161 2.72 -8.82 2.38
N LYS A 162 2.36 -9.98 1.82
CA LYS A 162 2.13 -11.21 2.57
C LYS A 162 3.18 -12.24 2.20
N THR A 163 3.86 -12.79 3.21
CA THR A 163 4.91 -13.80 3.03
C THR A 163 4.36 -15.21 3.03
N SER A 164 5.17 -16.20 2.63
CA SER A 164 4.83 -17.63 2.64
C SER A 164 4.48 -18.14 4.05
N LYS A 165 4.99 -17.47 5.09
CA LYS A 165 4.75 -17.79 6.51
C LYS A 165 3.46 -17.18 7.08
N ASP A 166 2.56 -16.70 6.23
CA ASP A 166 1.32 -16.01 6.61
C ASP A 166 1.56 -14.74 7.47
N ARG A 167 2.71 -14.09 7.23
CA ARG A 167 3.09 -12.84 7.89
C ARG A 167 2.91 -11.66 6.94
N TYR A 168 2.47 -10.54 7.49
CA TYR A 168 2.30 -9.28 6.79
C TYR A 168 3.47 -8.36 7.13
N ILE A 169 4.09 -7.81 6.09
CA ILE A 169 5.19 -6.85 6.16
C ILE A 169 4.84 -5.60 5.34
N LEU A 170 5.54 -4.50 5.55
CA LEU A 170 5.34 -3.26 4.81
C LEU A 170 5.82 -3.41 3.37
N SER A 171 5.04 -2.88 2.44
CA SER A 171 5.51 -2.55 1.10
C SER A 171 6.25 -1.20 1.09
N ASP A 172 6.80 -0.80 -0.05
CA ASP A 172 7.43 0.52 -0.22
C ASP A 172 6.48 1.66 0.20
N SER A 173 5.23 1.61 -0.26
CA SER A 173 4.22 2.61 0.10
C SER A 173 3.78 2.53 1.56
N GLY A 174 3.66 1.32 2.14
CA GLY A 174 3.37 1.16 3.55
C GLY A 174 4.45 1.79 4.43
N ASN A 175 5.72 1.58 4.08
CA ASN A 175 6.83 2.22 4.78
C ASN A 175 6.79 3.75 4.62
N ALA A 176 6.54 4.27 3.42
CA ALA A 176 6.44 5.71 3.19
C ALA A 176 5.30 6.36 4.01
N ILE A 177 4.11 5.75 4.04
CA ILE A 177 2.96 6.24 4.83
C ILE A 177 3.31 6.32 6.33
N ILE A 178 4.03 5.33 6.86
CA ILE A 178 4.43 5.34 8.27
C ILE A 178 5.48 6.43 8.53
N GLN A 179 6.43 6.63 7.62
CA GLN A 179 7.37 7.74 7.73
C GLN A 179 6.64 9.10 7.71
N ASP A 180 5.63 9.27 6.86
CA ASP A 180 4.80 10.47 6.85
C ASP A 180 4.07 10.67 8.20
N ILE A 181 3.53 9.59 8.78
CA ILE A 181 2.89 9.60 10.11
C ILE A 181 3.87 10.02 11.21
N ILE A 182 5.07 9.44 11.22
CA ILE A 182 6.10 9.72 12.22
C ILE A 182 6.59 11.17 12.10
N ASN A 183 6.74 11.66 10.87
CA ASN A 183 7.22 13.01 10.59
C ASN A 183 6.12 14.09 10.72
N GLY A 184 4.86 13.70 10.92
CA GLY A 184 3.73 14.63 11.07
C GLY A 184 3.22 15.23 9.76
N ASN A 185 3.54 14.64 8.60
CA ASN A 185 3.16 15.14 7.27
C ASN A 185 1.72 14.73 6.85
N ASN A 186 0.80 14.61 7.81
CA ASN A 186 -0.52 13.99 7.62
C ASN A 186 -1.58 14.94 7.06
#